data_AF-A0A6I9Z869-F1
#
_entry.id   AF-A0A6I9Z869-F1
#
_cell.length_a   1.000
_cell.length_b   1.000
_cell.length_c   1.000
_cell.angle_alpha   90.00
_cell.angle_beta   90.00
_cell.angle_gamma   90.00
#
_symmetry.space_group_name_H-M   'P 1'
#
loop_
_entity.id
_entity.type
_entity.pdbx_description
1 polymer ?
#
loop_
_entity_poly.entity_id
_entity_poly.type
_entity_poly.pdbx_seq_one_letter_code
_entity_poly.pdbx_strand_id
1 'polypeptide(L)'
;MGIFDLLDTGDDLDPDIISILPASPTGSPVHSPGSHFTHGGDMGKGQGTDRLLSTESHDEVPNILQQPLALGYFVSTAKAGPLPDWFWSACPQAQNQCPLFLKASLHLHVPSVQSDELLHSKHSHPLDSNQTSDVLRFVLEQYNALSWLTCDPATQDRRSCLPIHFVVLNQLYNFIMNML
;
A
#
# COMPACT_ATOMS: atom_id res chain seq x y z
N MET A 1 37.56 3.23 24.13
CA MET A 1 37.15 2.94 25.52
C MET A 1 35.75 3.48 25.69
N GLY A 2 34.79 2.62 26.00
CA GLY A 2 33.37 2.95 26.05
C GLY A 2 32.95 3.66 27.34
N ILE A 3 31.71 4.17 27.33
CA ILE A 3 30.93 4.51 28.52
C ILE A 3 29.46 4.14 28.25
N PHE A 4 29.17 2.87 28.47
CA PHE A 4 27.84 2.30 28.64
C PHE A 4 27.24 2.76 29.99
N ASP A 5 27.32 4.05 30.31
CA ASP A 5 27.22 4.52 31.70
C ASP A 5 26.45 5.84 31.85
N LEU A 6 25.29 5.94 31.20
CA LEU A 6 24.25 6.86 31.67
C LEU A 6 22.84 6.40 31.27
N LEU A 7 22.56 5.12 31.51
CA LEU A 7 21.21 4.66 31.81
C LEU A 7 21.01 4.83 33.32
N ASP A 8 20.79 6.05 33.78
CA ASP A 8 20.12 6.30 35.06
C ASP A 8 19.59 7.74 35.11
N THR A 9 18.44 7.96 34.47
CA THR A 9 17.50 8.98 34.92
C THR A 9 16.11 8.45 34.59
N GLY A 10 15.64 7.55 35.45
CA GLY A 10 14.22 7.23 35.53
C GLY A 10 13.42 8.43 36.01
N ASP A 11 12.14 8.40 35.62
CA ASP A 11 11.02 9.16 36.21
C ASP A 11 11.11 10.69 36.17
N ASP A 12 10.49 11.30 35.13
CA ASP A 12 9.28 12.15 35.29
C ASP A 12 8.88 12.74 33.93
N LEU A 13 8.37 11.90 33.01
CA LEU A 13 7.80 12.38 31.75
C LEU A 13 6.27 12.40 31.85
N ASP A 14 5.79 13.60 32.16
CA ASP A 14 4.42 14.09 32.18
C ASP A 14 3.49 13.41 31.14
N PRO A 15 2.36 12.80 31.54
CA PRO A 15 1.44 12.11 30.63
C PRO A 15 0.72 13.04 29.62
N ASP A 16 0.87 14.36 29.73
CA ASP A 16 0.17 15.32 28.86
C ASP A 16 0.85 15.58 27.49
N ILE A 17 2.00 14.98 27.20
CA ILE A 17 2.67 15.13 25.88
C ILE A 17 1.99 14.31 24.75
N ILE A 18 1.12 13.36 25.09
CA ILE A 18 0.45 12.47 24.10
C ILE A 18 -0.79 13.12 23.45
N SER A 19 -1.08 14.40 23.69
CA SER A 19 -2.31 15.05 23.21
C SER A 19 -2.20 15.84 21.89
N ILE A 20 -1.05 15.82 21.19
CA ILE A 20 -0.86 16.60 19.93
C ILE A 20 -0.68 15.69 18.69
N LEU A 21 -1.34 14.53 18.67
CA LEU A 21 -1.48 13.71 17.46
C LEU A 21 -2.94 13.76 16.99
N PRO A 22 -3.23 13.99 15.70
CA PRO A 22 -4.60 13.93 15.20
C PRO A 22 -5.16 12.52 15.41
N ALA A 23 -6.30 12.45 16.09
CA ALA A 23 -6.98 11.22 16.47
C ALA A 23 -7.27 10.34 15.24
N SER A 24 -6.81 9.09 15.29
CA SER A 24 -7.23 8.03 14.37
C SER A 24 -8.70 7.68 14.66
N PRO A 25 -9.57 7.46 13.65
CA PRO A 25 -10.93 7.01 13.91
C PRO A 25 -10.91 5.56 14.42
N THR A 26 -11.13 5.38 15.72
CA THR A 26 -11.49 4.12 16.35
C THR A 26 -12.99 3.89 16.15
N GLY A 27 -13.33 2.98 15.25
CA GLY A 27 -14.73 2.63 14.95
C GLY A 27 -14.84 1.23 14.39
N SER A 28 -14.51 0.21 15.20
CA SER A 28 -14.86 -1.18 14.92
C SER A 28 -16.32 -1.42 15.32
N PRO A 29 -17.23 -1.85 14.43
CA PRO A 29 -18.55 -2.28 14.86
C PRO A 29 -18.43 -3.62 15.59
N VAL A 30 -18.72 -3.60 16.89
CA VAL A 30 -18.91 -4.79 17.73
C VAL A 30 -20.39 -5.21 17.64
N HIS A 31 -20.60 -6.52 17.49
CA HIS A 31 -21.85 -7.29 17.57
C HIS A 31 -22.77 -7.35 16.34
N SER A 32 -22.90 -8.57 15.81
CA SER A 32 -24.15 -9.07 15.23
C SER A 32 -24.68 -10.20 16.14
N PRO A 33 -26.00 -10.28 16.43
CA PRO A 33 -26.55 -11.22 17.40
C PRO A 33 -26.49 -12.66 16.88
N GLY A 34 -26.13 -13.60 17.77
CA GLY A 34 -26.10 -15.03 17.47
C GLY A 34 -27.49 -15.59 17.16
N SER A 35 -27.57 -16.35 16.07
CA SER A 35 -28.70 -17.22 15.76
C SER A 35 -28.42 -18.62 16.32
N HIS A 36 -29.00 -18.92 17.49
CA HIS A 36 -29.20 -20.27 17.96
C HIS A 36 -30.10 -21.02 16.96
N PHE A 37 -29.59 -22.10 16.37
CA PHE A 37 -30.46 -23.14 15.81
C PHE A 37 -30.22 -24.44 16.57
N THR A 38 -31.28 -24.86 17.24
CA THR A 38 -31.40 -26.09 18.02
C THR A 38 -31.22 -27.31 17.14
N HIS A 39 -30.30 -28.18 17.53
CA HIS A 39 -30.14 -29.52 17.01
C HIS A 39 -31.37 -30.36 17.39
N GLY A 40 -32.15 -30.81 16.41
CA GLY A 40 -33.32 -31.65 16.61
C GLY A 40 -33.61 -32.53 15.41
N GLY A 41 -33.28 -33.83 15.55
CA GLY A 41 -34.15 -34.94 15.15
C GLY A 41 -34.36 -35.25 13.67
N ASP A 42 -33.84 -36.42 13.29
CA ASP A 42 -34.48 -37.44 12.44
C ASP A 42 -34.65 -37.17 10.93
N MET A 43 -34.03 -38.02 10.10
CA MET A 43 -34.44 -38.20 8.71
C MET A 43 -34.15 -39.63 8.24
N GLY A 44 -35.24 -40.38 8.06
CA GLY A 44 -35.28 -41.61 7.28
C GLY A 44 -34.98 -41.39 5.80
N LYS A 45 -34.40 -42.42 5.19
CA LYS A 45 -34.00 -42.48 3.77
C LYS A 45 -35.18 -42.23 2.82
N GLY A 46 -34.99 -41.33 1.85
CA GLY A 46 -35.80 -41.21 0.65
C GLY A 46 -34.92 -40.87 -0.56
N GLN A 47 -34.80 -41.81 -1.51
CA GLN A 47 -34.19 -41.61 -2.82
C GLN A 47 -35.12 -40.79 -3.72
N GLY A 48 -34.55 -39.87 -4.49
CA GLY A 48 -35.26 -39.12 -5.52
C GLY A 48 -34.29 -38.30 -6.37
N THR A 49 -33.77 -38.91 -7.44
CA THR A 49 -33.21 -38.23 -8.60
C THR A 49 -34.28 -37.33 -9.21
N ASP A 50 -34.00 -36.05 -9.42
CA ASP A 50 -34.40 -35.34 -10.63
C ASP A 50 -33.61 -34.03 -10.84
N ARG A 51 -33.38 -33.77 -12.12
CA ARG A 51 -32.44 -32.82 -12.71
C ARG A 51 -32.97 -31.39 -12.64
N LEU A 52 -32.02 -30.46 -12.47
CA LEU A 52 -31.98 -29.11 -13.03
C LEU A 52 -33.09 -28.16 -12.56
N LEU A 53 -32.69 -27.09 -11.87
CA LEU A 53 -32.90 -25.69 -12.26
C LEU A 53 -32.35 -24.79 -11.15
N SER A 54 -31.62 -23.75 -11.55
CA SER A 54 -31.29 -22.58 -10.74
C SER A 54 -30.18 -22.76 -9.70
N THR A 55 -28.97 -23.15 -10.13
CA THR A 55 -27.79 -22.53 -9.51
C THR A 55 -27.80 -21.09 -10.01
N GLU A 56 -28.31 -20.19 -9.19
CA GLU A 56 -28.21 -18.75 -9.41
C GLU A 56 -26.76 -18.44 -9.81
N SER A 57 -26.61 -17.84 -10.98
CA SER A 57 -25.41 -17.14 -11.41
C SER A 57 -25.21 -15.93 -10.49
N HIS A 58 -24.84 -16.20 -9.25
CA HIS A 58 -24.58 -15.17 -8.25
C HIS A 58 -23.21 -14.58 -8.55
N ASP A 59 -23.23 -13.52 -9.37
CA ASP A 59 -22.23 -12.47 -9.46
C ASP A 59 -20.77 -12.94 -9.30
N GLU A 60 -20.17 -13.35 -10.42
CA GLU A 60 -18.72 -13.25 -10.63
C GLU A 60 -18.31 -11.77 -10.74
N VAL A 61 -18.64 -10.95 -9.75
CA VAL A 61 -17.82 -9.80 -9.41
C VAL A 61 -16.74 -10.38 -8.50
N PRO A 62 -15.58 -10.82 -9.02
CA PRO A 62 -14.48 -11.22 -8.16
C PRO A 62 -14.22 -10.05 -7.22
N ASN A 63 -14.51 -10.31 -5.94
CA ASN A 63 -14.70 -9.28 -4.95
C ASN A 63 -13.36 -8.55 -4.79
N ILE A 64 -13.24 -7.33 -5.36
CA ILE A 64 -12.01 -6.52 -5.34
C ILE A 64 -11.52 -6.33 -3.89
N LEU A 65 -12.43 -6.43 -2.92
CA LEU A 65 -12.14 -6.43 -1.48
C LEU A 65 -11.26 -7.59 -0.99
N GLN A 66 -11.23 -8.73 -1.68
CA GLN A 66 -10.54 -9.94 -1.23
C GLN A 66 -9.14 -10.09 -1.81
N GLN A 67 -8.73 -9.18 -2.68
CA GLN A 67 -7.44 -9.26 -3.33
C GLN A 67 -6.34 -8.68 -2.43
N PRO A 68 -5.13 -9.27 -2.42
CA PRO A 68 -3.99 -8.74 -1.66
C PRO A 68 -3.73 -7.26 -1.97
N LEU A 69 -3.82 -6.42 -0.94
CA LEU A 69 -3.61 -4.97 -1.02
C LEU A 69 -2.49 -4.56 -0.04
N ALA A 70 -1.47 -3.89 -0.56
CA ALA A 70 -0.49 -3.18 0.25
C ALA A 70 -0.64 -1.68 0.06
N LEU A 71 -0.49 -0.93 1.16
CA LEU A 71 -0.43 0.51 1.15
C LEU A 71 0.92 0.98 1.70
N GLY A 72 1.55 1.90 1.00
CA GLY A 72 2.83 2.48 1.35
C GLY A 72 2.82 4.00 1.24
N TYR A 73 3.72 4.62 1.99
CA TYR A 73 4.00 6.05 1.90
C TYR A 73 5.43 6.25 1.42
N PHE A 74 5.60 7.14 0.46
CA PHE A 74 6.88 7.61 -0.02
C PHE A 74 7.07 9.05 0.47
N VAL A 75 8.01 9.24 1.39
CA VAL A 75 8.28 10.52 2.04
C VAL A 75 9.62 11.06 1.53
N SER A 76 9.64 12.29 1.05
CA SER A 76 10.85 12.89 0.50
C SER A 76 10.98 14.36 0.85
N THR A 77 12.21 14.79 1.15
CA THR A 77 12.56 16.22 1.28
C THR A 77 12.83 16.87 -0.08
N ALA A 78 13.00 16.08 -1.14
CA ALA A 78 13.08 16.59 -2.50
C ALA A 78 11.66 16.86 -3.04
N LYS A 79 11.51 17.93 -3.81
CA LYS A 79 10.24 18.27 -4.47
C LYS A 79 9.89 17.25 -5.56
N ALA A 80 8.61 17.13 -5.93
CA ALA A 80 8.20 16.32 -7.08
C ALA A 80 8.58 16.97 -8.44
N GLY A 81 8.69 18.30 -8.49
CA GLY A 81 8.81 19.05 -9.74
C GLY A 81 7.43 19.55 -10.24
N PRO A 82 7.37 20.14 -11.45
CA PRO A 82 6.14 20.74 -11.98
C PRO A 82 5.21 19.65 -12.51
N LEU A 83 4.45 19.00 -11.62
CA LEU A 83 3.41 18.05 -12.01
C LEU A 83 2.13 18.79 -12.45
N PRO A 84 1.27 18.17 -13.27
CA PRO A 84 0.03 18.77 -13.71
C PRO A 84 -0.94 18.99 -12.54
N ASP A 85 -1.79 20.01 -12.60
CA ASP A 85 -2.73 20.34 -11.51
C ASP A 85 -3.65 19.18 -11.14
N TRP A 86 -4.04 18.34 -12.11
CA TRP A 86 -4.87 17.18 -11.87
C TRP A 86 -4.22 16.14 -10.95
N PHE A 87 -2.87 16.09 -10.91
CA PHE A 87 -2.14 15.22 -9.98
C PHE A 87 -2.40 15.63 -8.53
N TRP A 88 -2.55 16.93 -8.28
CA TRP A 88 -2.79 17.50 -6.96
C TRP A 88 -4.27 17.73 -6.65
N SER A 89 -5.18 17.42 -7.56
CA SER A 89 -6.62 17.72 -7.43
C SER A 89 -7.24 17.29 -6.10
N ALA A 90 -6.85 16.14 -5.55
CA ALA A 90 -7.33 15.64 -4.26
C ALA A 90 -6.73 16.35 -3.04
N CYS A 91 -5.57 17.00 -3.21
CA CYS A 91 -4.81 17.64 -2.13
C CYS A 91 -3.90 18.76 -2.69
N PRO A 92 -4.43 19.90 -3.16
CA PRO A 92 -3.63 20.95 -3.80
C PRO A 92 -2.51 21.51 -2.92
N GLN A 93 -2.77 21.57 -1.61
CA GLN A 93 -1.81 22.00 -0.61
C GLN A 93 -0.53 21.14 -0.55
N ALA A 94 -0.57 19.88 -0.98
CA ALA A 94 0.58 18.98 -0.91
C ALA A 94 1.68 19.34 -1.90
N GLN A 95 1.36 20.05 -2.99
CA GLN A 95 2.31 20.41 -4.05
C GLN A 95 3.53 21.17 -3.52
N ASN A 96 3.33 22.03 -2.52
CA ASN A 96 4.36 22.94 -2.00
C ASN A 96 4.85 22.53 -0.59
N GLN A 97 4.53 21.33 -0.13
CA GLN A 97 4.95 20.85 1.19
C GLN A 97 6.34 20.21 1.13
N CYS A 98 7.11 20.43 2.19
CA CYS A 98 8.34 19.71 2.48
C CYS A 98 8.32 19.29 3.96
N PRO A 99 8.42 17.98 4.28
CA PRO A 99 8.58 16.87 3.33
C PRO A 99 7.31 16.60 2.51
N LEU A 100 7.50 16.12 1.29
CA LEU A 100 6.43 15.66 0.42
C LEU A 100 6.01 14.24 0.80
N PHE A 101 4.71 14.00 0.90
CA PHE A 101 4.12 12.70 1.17
C PHE A 101 3.34 12.20 -0.05
N LEU A 102 3.79 11.09 -0.64
CA LEU A 102 3.10 10.41 -1.72
C LEU A 102 2.57 9.06 -1.21
N LYS A 103 1.30 8.77 -1.50
CA LYS A 103 0.65 7.51 -1.14
C LYS A 103 0.69 6.57 -2.35
N ALA A 104 1.14 5.34 -2.14
CA ALA A 104 1.17 4.29 -3.15
C ALA A 104 0.37 3.08 -2.66
N SER A 105 -0.39 2.47 -3.55
CA SER A 105 -1.11 1.22 -3.28
C SER A 105 -0.74 0.20 -4.33
N LEU A 106 -0.41 -1.01 -3.90
CA LEU A 106 -0.21 -2.16 -4.78
C LEU A 106 -1.31 -3.17 -4.56
N HIS A 107 -1.91 -3.59 -5.66
CA HIS A 107 -2.98 -4.56 -5.69
C HIS A 107 -2.59 -5.67 -6.67
N LEU A 108 -2.43 -6.90 -6.18
CA LEU A 108 -2.12 -8.04 -7.03
C LEU A 108 -3.37 -8.89 -7.24
N HIS A 109 -3.71 -9.12 -8.50
CA HIS A 109 -4.68 -10.15 -8.87
C HIS A 109 -3.94 -11.45 -9.14
N VAL A 110 -3.77 -12.28 -8.10
CA VAL A 110 -3.24 -13.63 -8.28
C VAL A 110 -4.41 -14.61 -8.10
N PRO A 111 -4.97 -15.15 -9.20
CA PRO A 111 -5.77 -16.36 -9.07
C PRO A 111 -4.80 -17.47 -8.64
N SER A 112 -4.86 -17.83 -7.36
CA SER A 112 -4.12 -18.91 -6.69
C SER A 112 -3.49 -19.92 -7.65
N VAL A 113 -2.24 -19.70 -8.06
CA VAL A 113 -1.45 -20.77 -8.67
C VAL A 113 -0.68 -21.38 -7.50
N GLN A 114 -1.09 -22.59 -7.11
CA GLN A 114 -0.34 -23.42 -6.18
C GLN A 114 1.03 -23.72 -6.81
N SER A 115 1.99 -22.83 -6.61
CA SER A 115 3.37 -23.04 -7.03
C SER A 115 4.00 -23.98 -6.03
N ASP A 116 4.20 -25.21 -6.47
CA ASP A 116 4.86 -26.31 -5.78
C ASP A 116 6.11 -25.79 -5.01
N GLU A 117 6.02 -25.78 -3.69
CA GLU A 117 6.88 -24.99 -2.79
C GLU A 117 8.30 -25.59 -2.63
N LEU A 118 8.61 -26.65 -3.37
CA LEU A 118 9.61 -27.62 -2.99
C LEU A 118 11.03 -27.28 -3.43
N LEU A 119 11.25 -26.23 -4.25
CA LEU A 119 12.57 -25.85 -4.77
C LEU A 119 12.87 -24.34 -4.69
N HIS A 120 12.41 -23.65 -3.64
CA HIS A 120 12.72 -22.23 -3.48
C HIS A 120 14.21 -22.00 -3.17
N SER A 121 14.93 -21.55 -4.20
CA SER A 121 16.33 -21.11 -4.09
C SER A 121 16.44 -19.95 -3.09
N LYS A 122 17.58 -19.85 -2.38
CA LYS A 122 17.85 -18.79 -1.39
C LYS A 122 17.97 -17.36 -1.98
N HIS A 123 17.61 -17.16 -3.25
CA HIS A 123 17.71 -15.88 -3.97
C HIS A 123 16.42 -15.59 -4.76
N SER A 124 15.25 -15.66 -4.12
CA SER A 124 14.01 -15.17 -4.73
C SER A 124 14.09 -13.65 -4.91
N HIS A 125 13.73 -13.16 -6.10
CA HIS A 125 13.69 -11.72 -6.33
C HIS A 125 12.57 -11.10 -5.48
N PRO A 126 12.72 -9.90 -4.89
CA PRO A 126 11.68 -9.32 -4.03
C PRO A 126 10.32 -9.09 -4.72
N LEU A 127 10.31 -8.96 -6.05
CA LEU A 127 9.07 -8.89 -6.84
C LEU A 127 8.34 -10.24 -6.96
N ASP A 128 9.01 -11.36 -6.67
CA ASP A 128 8.42 -12.70 -6.70
C ASP A 128 7.74 -13.04 -5.36
N SER A 129 7.75 -12.12 -4.38
CA SER A 129 7.11 -12.35 -3.09
C SER A 129 5.58 -12.42 -3.24
N ASN A 130 4.97 -13.39 -2.56
CA ASN A 130 3.53 -13.49 -2.42
C ASN A 130 2.96 -12.41 -1.47
N GLN A 131 3.82 -11.73 -0.71
CA GLN A 131 3.44 -10.62 0.16
C GLN A 131 3.52 -9.31 -0.61
N THR A 132 2.37 -8.69 -0.91
CA THR A 132 2.30 -7.40 -1.62
C THR A 132 3.08 -6.28 -0.93
N SER A 133 3.27 -6.36 0.40
CA SER A 133 4.09 -5.42 1.16
C SER A 133 5.56 -5.45 0.74
N ASP A 134 6.12 -6.63 0.49
CA ASP A 134 7.54 -6.80 0.13
C ASP A 134 7.77 -6.27 -1.28
N VAL A 135 6.86 -6.60 -2.20
CA VAL A 135 6.86 -6.12 -3.57
C VAL A 135 6.75 -4.60 -3.60
N LEU A 136 5.78 -4.01 -2.89
CA LEU A 136 5.60 -2.57 -2.83
C LEU A 136 6.82 -1.87 -2.22
N ARG A 137 7.37 -2.42 -1.13
CA ARG A 137 8.58 -1.89 -0.51
C ARG A 137 9.73 -1.84 -1.51
N PHE A 138 9.99 -2.96 -2.20
CA PHE A 138 11.04 -3.03 -3.20
C PHE A 138 10.84 -2.00 -4.31
N VAL A 139 9.62 -1.87 -4.86
CA VAL A 139 9.30 -0.88 -5.91
C VAL A 139 9.60 0.54 -5.44
N LEU A 140 9.16 0.90 -4.23
CA LEU A 140 9.41 2.24 -3.68
C LEU A 140 10.90 2.50 -3.40
N GLU A 141 11.66 1.50 -2.96
CA GLU A 141 13.11 1.58 -2.81
C GLU A 141 13.80 1.79 -4.17
N GLN A 142 13.36 1.09 -5.22
CA GLN A 142 13.88 1.29 -6.58
C GLN A 142 13.52 2.68 -7.13
N TYR A 143 12.30 3.18 -6.87
CA TYR A 143 11.91 4.53 -7.27
C TYR A 143 12.76 5.60 -6.57
N ASN A 144 13.06 5.40 -5.27
CA ASN A 144 14.01 6.24 -4.55
C ASN A 144 15.39 6.22 -5.23
N ALA A 145 15.94 5.04 -5.53
CA ALA A 145 17.23 4.91 -6.20
C ALA A 145 17.25 5.61 -7.58
N LEU A 146 16.22 5.38 -8.40
CA LEU A 146 16.11 5.96 -9.74
C LEU A 146 15.93 7.49 -9.73
N SER A 147 15.41 8.07 -8.66
CA SER A 147 15.30 9.53 -8.54
C SER A 147 16.68 10.22 -8.45
N TRP A 148 17.69 9.52 -7.91
CA TRP A 148 19.08 10.01 -7.82
C TRP A 148 19.78 10.08 -9.18
N LEU A 149 19.22 9.49 -10.24
CA LEU A 149 19.77 9.66 -11.59
C LEU A 149 19.54 11.08 -12.14
N THR A 150 18.73 11.90 -11.46
CA THR A 150 18.46 13.29 -11.83
C THR A 150 19.10 14.30 -10.87
N CYS A 151 20.33 14.04 -10.41
CA CYS A 151 21.05 14.98 -9.55
C CYS A 151 21.32 16.33 -10.22
N ASP A 152 21.26 17.40 -9.43
CA ASP A 152 21.75 18.71 -9.77
C ASP A 152 23.19 18.88 -9.25
N PRO A 153 24.19 19.03 -10.14
CA PRO A 153 25.58 19.17 -9.74
C PRO A 153 25.85 20.37 -8.83
N ALA A 154 25.02 21.43 -8.92
CA ALA A 154 25.21 22.64 -8.11
C ALA A 154 24.80 22.43 -6.64
N THR A 155 23.74 21.67 -6.39
CA THR A 155 23.19 21.42 -5.04
C THR A 155 23.62 20.08 -4.47
N GLN A 156 24.16 19.18 -5.30
CA GLN A 156 24.46 17.78 -4.95
C GLN A 156 23.22 17.00 -4.47
N ASP A 157 22.03 17.45 -4.84
CA ASP A 157 20.76 16.79 -4.51
C ASP A 157 19.97 16.45 -5.78
N ARG A 158 19.02 15.53 -5.66
CA ARG A 158 18.12 15.15 -6.75
C ARG A 158 17.15 16.29 -7.10
N ARG A 159 16.94 16.52 -8.39
CA ARG A 159 16.02 17.55 -8.90
C ARG A 159 14.55 17.24 -8.60
N SER A 160 14.23 15.96 -8.48
CA SER A 160 12.89 15.46 -8.14
C SER A 160 12.99 14.24 -7.22
N CYS A 161 12.00 14.05 -6.36
CA CYS A 161 11.82 12.81 -5.60
C CYS A 161 11.28 11.64 -6.46
N LEU A 162 10.86 11.91 -7.70
CA LEU A 162 10.28 10.92 -8.60
C LEU A 162 11.35 10.19 -9.40
N PRO A 163 11.12 8.94 -9.81
CA PRO A 163 12.07 8.21 -10.65
C PRO A 163 12.23 8.88 -12.02
N ILE A 164 13.42 8.76 -12.62
CA ILE A 164 13.79 9.52 -13.83
C ILE A 164 12.81 9.38 -15.00
N HIS A 165 12.25 8.19 -15.24
CA HIS A 165 11.29 7.98 -16.33
C HIS A 165 10.00 8.79 -16.12
N PHE A 166 9.55 8.95 -14.87
CA PHE A 166 8.38 9.78 -14.56
C PHE A 166 8.69 11.26 -14.82
N VAL A 167 9.89 11.71 -14.44
CA VAL A 167 10.35 13.09 -14.69
C VAL A 167 10.36 13.41 -16.19
N VAL A 168 10.89 12.49 -17.02
CA VAL A 168 10.94 12.67 -18.48
C VAL A 168 9.54 12.70 -19.10
N LEU A 169 8.64 11.78 -18.70
CA LEU A 169 7.25 11.78 -19.16
C LEU A 169 6.52 13.08 -18.82
N ASN A 170 6.72 13.58 -17.60
CA ASN A 170 6.13 14.83 -17.16
C ASN A 170 6.70 16.05 -17.92
N GLN A 171 8.00 16.05 -18.25
CA GLN A 171 8.58 17.08 -19.11
C GLN A 171 7.96 17.08 -20.51
N LEU A 172 7.79 15.90 -21.12
CA LEU A 172 7.14 15.74 -22.42
C LEU A 172 5.68 16.22 -22.38
N TYR A 173 4.93 15.84 -21.34
CA TYR A 173 3.57 16.32 -21.13
C TYR A 173 3.51 17.85 -21.06
N ASN A 174 4.32 18.47 -20.21
CA ASN A 174 4.34 19.92 -20.04
C ASN A 174 4.78 20.64 -21.31
N PHE A 175 5.73 20.08 -22.06
CA PHE A 175 6.13 20.63 -23.34
C PHE A 175 4.97 20.65 -24.34
N ILE A 176 4.24 19.53 -24.47
CA ILE A 176 3.09 19.45 -25.38
C ILE A 176 1.98 20.42 -24.93
N MET A 177 1.66 20.47 -23.64
CA MET A 177 0.62 21.35 -23.11
C MET A 177 0.94 22.83 -23.28
N ASN A 178 2.21 23.23 -23.21
CA ASN A 178 2.62 24.62 -23.44
C ASN A 178 2.63 25.02 -24.93
N MET A 179 2.53 24.06 -25.83
CA MET A 179 2.51 24.28 -27.29
C MET A 179 1.09 24.30 -27.87
N LEU A 180 0.08 23.92 -27.09
CA LEU A 180 -1.35 23.95 -27.44
C LEU A 180 -1.98 25.25 -26.94
#